data_AF-A0A316S9F7-F1
#
_entry.id   AF-A0A316S9F7-F1
#
_cell.length_a   1.000
_cell.length_b   1.000
_cell.length_c   1.000
_cell.angle_alpha   90.00
_cell.angle_beta   90.00
_cell.angle_gamma   90.00
#
_symmetry.space_group_name_H-M   'P 1'
#
loop_
_entity.id
_entity.type
_entity.pdbx_description
1 polymer ?
#
loop_
_entity_poly.entity_id
_entity_poly.type
_entity_poly.pdbx_seq_one_letter_code
_entity_poly.pdbx_strand_id
1 'polypeptide(L)'
;MWRTAESNEQPALVVELSNGRVLARRNVTTKQTAEGNTVYQYEERIMSAVEYGTREAVNDMEIKREAEIVDEYTLELIEEGVL
;
A
#
# COMPACT_ATOMS: atom_id res chain seq x y z
N MET A 1 0.31 -1.96 15.51
CA MET A 1 1.32 -2.91 14.99
C MET A 1 0.66 -3.73 13.88
N TRP A 2 1.35 -3.95 12.77
CA TRP A 2 0.89 -4.79 11.65
C TRP A 2 1.15 -6.27 11.98
N ARG A 3 0.27 -7.17 11.52
CA ARG A 3 0.40 -8.61 11.72
C ARG A 3 0.55 -9.30 10.38
N THR A 4 1.47 -10.26 10.29
CA THR A 4 1.60 -11.10 9.10
C THR A 4 0.49 -12.15 9.10
N ALA A 5 -0.16 -12.32 7.95
CA ALA A 5 -1.23 -13.27 7.71
C ALA A 5 -1.10 -13.91 6.33
N GLU A 6 -1.74 -15.05 6.15
CA GLU A 6 -1.72 -15.82 4.90
C GLU A 6 -3.15 -16.23 4.50
N SER A 7 -3.41 -16.31 3.20
CA SER A 7 -4.70 -16.74 2.63
C SER A 7 -4.48 -17.56 1.37
N ASN A 8 -5.36 -18.53 1.14
CA ASN A 8 -5.43 -19.28 -0.12
C ASN A 8 -6.23 -18.54 -1.20
N GLU A 9 -6.95 -17.48 -0.81
CA GLU A 9 -7.72 -16.62 -1.69
C GLU A 9 -7.07 -15.24 -1.77
N GLN A 10 -7.19 -14.60 -2.94
CA GLN A 10 -6.65 -13.26 -3.15
C GLN A 10 -7.33 -12.27 -2.17
N PRO A 11 -6.56 -11.63 -1.28
CA PRO A 11 -7.14 -10.78 -0.26
C PRO A 11 -7.52 -9.41 -0.84
N ALA A 12 -8.68 -8.89 -0.44
CA ALA A 12 -9.01 -7.49 -0.65
C ALA A 12 -8.08 -6.58 0.17
N LEU A 13 -7.60 -5.48 -0.41
CA LEU A 13 -6.68 -4.56 0.26
C LEU A 13 -7.32 -3.83 1.45
N VAL A 14 -8.61 -3.56 1.36
CA VAL A 14 -9.37 -2.81 2.38
C VAL A 14 -10.73 -3.47 2.53
N VAL A 15 -11.14 -3.73 3.78
CA VAL A 15 -12.45 -4.29 4.11
C VAL A 15 -13.05 -3.51 5.27
N GLU A 16 -14.26 -3.01 5.10
CA GLU A 16 -15.04 -2.43 6.20
C GLU A 16 -15.62 -3.53 7.09
N LEU A 17 -15.45 -3.36 8.40
CA LEU A 17 -15.99 -4.25 9.41
C LEU A 17 -17.31 -3.66 9.94
N SER A 18 -18.21 -4.54 10.39
CA SER A 18 -19.55 -4.16 10.89
C SER A 18 -19.56 -3.20 12.08
N ASN A 19 -18.42 -3.00 12.75
CA ASN A 19 -18.23 -2.08 13.86
C ASN A 19 -17.63 -0.72 13.45
N GLY A 20 -17.63 -0.38 12.15
CA GLY A 20 -17.07 0.89 11.64
C GLY A 20 -15.54 0.96 11.66
N ARG A 21 -14.87 -0.17 11.86
CA ARG A 21 -13.41 -0.31 11.74
C ARG A 21 -13.05 -0.80 10.34
N VAL A 22 -11.83 -0.52 9.94
CA VAL A 22 -11.29 -0.90 8.63
C VAL A 22 -10.19 -1.93 8.85
N LEU A 23 -10.29 -3.06 8.17
CA LEU A 23 -9.19 -4.00 8.01
C LEU A 23 -8.41 -3.62 6.76
N ALA A 24 -7.21 -3.06 6.96
CA ALA A 24 -6.32 -2.74 5.86
C ALA A 24 -5.24 -3.83 5.74
N ARG A 25 -4.90 -4.17 4.50
CA ARG A 25 -3.86 -5.15 4.14
C ARG A 25 -2.84 -4.48 3.22
N ARG A 26 -1.57 -4.81 3.39
CA ARG A 26 -0.45 -4.28 2.58
C ARG A 26 0.58 -5.36 2.31
N ASN A 27 1.49 -5.07 1.38
CA ASN A 27 2.60 -5.96 1.00
C ASN A 27 2.11 -7.36 0.61
N VAL A 28 1.05 -7.43 -0.20
CA VAL A 28 0.50 -8.70 -0.67
C VAL A 28 1.50 -9.34 -1.63
N THR A 29 2.09 -10.45 -1.23
CA THR A 29 2.99 -11.26 -2.05
C THR A 29 2.34 -12.60 -2.35
N THR A 30 2.72 -13.19 -3.49
CA THR A 30 2.19 -14.48 -3.94
C THR A 30 3.29 -15.52 -3.87
N LYS A 31 3.01 -16.66 -3.24
CA LYS A 31 3.92 -17.80 -3.11
C LYS A 31 3.25 -19.05 -3.68
N GLN A 32 3.89 -19.68 -4.65
CA GLN A 32 3.48 -21.03 -5.08
C GLN A 32 4.04 -22.06 -4.12
N THR A 33 3.19 -22.96 -3.63
CA THR A 33 3.61 -24.11 -2.82
C THR A 33 4.11 -25.23 -3.73
N ALA A 34 4.88 -26.17 -3.16
CA ALA A 34 5.37 -27.35 -3.88
C ALA A 34 4.24 -28.25 -4.44
N GLU A 35 3.02 -28.08 -3.91
CA GLU A 35 1.81 -28.79 -4.30
C GLU A 35 1.04 -28.08 -5.43
N GLY A 36 1.55 -26.94 -5.92
CA GLY A 36 0.90 -26.14 -6.97
C GLY A 36 -0.17 -25.17 -6.45
N ASN A 37 -0.36 -25.06 -5.14
CA ASN A 37 -1.32 -24.12 -4.54
C ASN A 37 -0.73 -22.70 -4.52
N THR A 38 -1.60 -21.71 -4.69
CA THR A 38 -1.22 -20.29 -4.57
C THR A 38 -1.58 -19.81 -3.17
N VAL A 39 -0.57 -19.32 -2.43
CA VAL A 39 -0.73 -18.71 -1.12
C VAL A 39 -0.38 -17.24 -1.20
N TYR A 40 -1.26 -16.39 -0.69
CA TYR A 40 -1.04 -14.96 -0.58
C TYR A 40 -0.57 -14.64 0.84
N GLN A 41 0.61 -14.05 0.98
CA GLN A 41 1.12 -13.54 2.24
C GLN A 41 0.96 -12.02 2.28
N TYR A 42 0.53 -11.47 3.40
CA TYR A 42 0.32 -10.03 3.54
C TYR A 42 0.44 -9.59 4.99
N GLU A 43 0.59 -8.29 5.17
CA GLU A 43 0.47 -7.65 6.49
C GLU A 43 -0.92 -7.05 6.64
N GLU A 44 -1.57 -7.28 7.77
CA GLU A 44 -2.89 -6.74 8.08
C GLU A 44 -2.93 -5.97 9.40
N ARG A 45 -3.82 -4.98 9.47
CA ARG A 45 -4.12 -4.23 10.69
C ARG A 45 -5.58 -3.77 10.68
N ILE A 46 -6.24 -3.93 11.82
CA ILE A 46 -7.53 -3.30 12.08
C ILE A 46 -7.28 -1.88 12.60
N MET A 47 -7.92 -0.91 11.97
CA MET A 47 -7.84 0.51 12.29
C MET A 47 -9.23 1.09 12.49
N SER A 48 -9.35 2.17 13.26
CA SER A 48 -10.55 3.01 13.21
C SER A 48 -10.65 3.73 11.86
N ALA A 49 -11.85 4.18 11.48
CA ALA A 49 -12.05 4.99 10.28
C ALA A 49 -11.17 6.25 10.26
N VAL A 50 -10.97 6.88 11.42
CA VAL A 50 -10.10 8.07 11.56
C VAL A 50 -8.63 7.71 11.31
N GLU A 51 -8.12 6.65 11.96
CA GLU A 51 -6.73 6.20 11.75
C GLU A 51 -6.47 5.82 10.29
N TYR A 52 -7.42 5.15 9.64
CA TYR A 52 -7.30 4.80 8.23
C TYR A 52 -7.33 6.05 7.35
N GLY A 53 -8.28 6.97 7.56
CA GLY A 53 -8.35 8.22 6.81
C GLY A 53 -7.10 9.10 6.95
N THR A 54 -6.51 9.19 8.16
CA THR A 54 -5.25 9.91 8.37
C THR A 54 -4.10 9.26 7.61
N ARG A 55 -4.01 7.92 7.62
CA ARG A 55 -2.98 7.19 6.88
C ARG A 55 -3.07 7.45 5.38
N GLU A 56 -4.27 7.37 4.80
CA GLU A 56 -4.46 7.62 3.36
C GLU A 56 -4.10 9.06 3.01
N ALA A 57 -4.51 10.04 3.82
CA ALA A 57 -4.18 11.44 3.59
C ALA A 57 -2.65 11.70 3.63
N VAL A 58 -1.93 11.06 4.56
CA VAL A 58 -0.46 11.16 4.60
C VAL A 58 0.17 10.50 3.37
N ASN A 59 -0.29 9.30 2.98
CA ASN A 59 0.21 8.60 1.80
C ASN A 59 -0.01 9.42 0.51
N ASP A 60 -1.19 10.03 0.36
CA ASP A 60 -1.51 10.91 -0.77
C ASP A 60 -0.63 12.16 -0.80
N MET A 61 -0.32 12.73 0.36
CA MET A 61 0.62 13.86 0.45
C MET A 61 2.05 13.46 0.08
N GLU A 62 2.50 12.28 0.52
CA GLU A 62 3.83 11.75 0.19
C GLU A 62 3.97 11.51 -1.31
N ILE A 63 2.98 10.87 -1.95
CA ILE A 63 2.97 10.62 -3.41
C ILE A 63 3.00 11.94 -4.19
N LYS A 64 2.22 12.95 -3.78
CA LYS A 64 2.24 14.27 -4.44
C LYS A 64 3.61 14.94 -4.32
N ARG A 65 4.21 14.88 -3.14
CA ARG A 65 5.55 15.43 -2.91
C ARG A 65 6.62 14.71 -3.75
N GLU A 66 6.53 13.39 -3.87
CA GLU A 66 7.44 12.63 -4.75
C GLU A 66 7.27 13.03 -6.22
N ALA A 67 6.04 13.24 -6.68
CA ALA A 67 5.77 13.71 -8.04
C ALA A 67 6.34 15.11 -8.30
N GLU A 68 6.22 16.03 -7.34
CA GLU A 68 6.81 17.38 -7.42
C GLU A 68 8.34 17.32 -7.51
N ILE A 69 8.99 16.48 -6.69
CA ILE A 69 10.45 16.30 -6.71
C ILE A 69 10.92 15.78 -8.07
N VAL A 70 10.19 14.82 -8.66
CA VAL A 70 10.53 14.28 -9.98
C VAL A 70 10.39 15.36 -11.06
N ASP A 71 9.34 16.19 -11.00
CA ASP A 71 9.13 17.27 -11.97
C ASP A 71 10.21 18.35 -11.87
N GLU A 72 10.56 18.77 -10.66
CA GLU A 72 11.64 19.74 -10.40
C GLU A 72 13.00 19.22 -10.90
N TYR A 73 13.36 17.98 -10.58
CA TYR A 73 14.60 17.37 -11.06
C TYR A 73 14.63 17.17 -12.58
N THR A 74 13.48 16.85 -13.18
CA THR A 74 13.38 16.73 -14.65
C THR A 74 13.57 18.09 -15.33
N LEU A 75 13.03 19.17 -14.75
CA LEU A 75 13.25 20.53 -15.24
C LEU A 75 14.72 20.94 -15.14
N GLU A 76 15.39 20.65 -14.03
CA GLU A 76 16.84 20.90 -13.89
C GLU A 76 17.65 20.17 -14.98
N LEU A 77 17.37 18.90 -15.25
CA LEU A 77 18.09 18.14 -16.29
C LEU A 77 17.90 18.69 -17.71
N ILE A 78 16.72 19.25 -18.01
CA ILE A 78 16.45 19.96 -19.27
C ILE A 78 17.23 21.28 -19.34
N GLU A 79 17.25 22.05 -18.25
CA GLU A 79 18.00 23.31 -18.17
C GLU A 79 19.52 23.10 -18.30
N GLU A 80 20.04 22.01 -17.75
CA GLU A 80 21.45 21.62 -17.86
C GLU A 80 21.80 21.00 -19.24
N GLY A 81 20.82 20.77 -20.11
CA GLY A 81 21.00 20.20 -21.45
C GLY A 81 21.46 18.74 -21.46
N VAL A 82 21.20 18.02 -20.37
CA VAL A 82 21.49 16.59 -20.22
C VAL A 82 20.37 15.73 -20.85
N LEU A 83 19.15 16.27 -20.86
CA LEU A 83 17.93 15.74 -21.50
C LEU A 83 17.49 16.66 -22.65
#